data_AF-I0KXR5-F1
#
_entry.id   AF-I0KXR5-F1
#
_cell.length_a   1.000
_cell.length_b   1.000
_cell.length_c   1.000
_cell.angle_alpha   90.00
_cell.angle_beta   90.00
_cell.angle_gamma   90.00
#
_symmetry.space_group_name_H-M   'P 1'
#
loop_
_entity.id
_entity.type
_entity.pdbx_description
1 polymer ?
#
loop_
_entity_poly.entity_id
_entity_poly.type
_entity_poly.pdbx_seq_one_letter_code
_entity_poly.pdbx_strand_id
1 'polypeptide(L)'
;MHETAAAERRPATREEIVDLFARVDAQQLTALEAAQHLGCHPSYLHKVRRLLEQEGVLTPRPDRRWRSRAHRDAVIEQALANPDVGPKRLSEILRHLPDGQCTVGQGTISTILREAGLNTVEARRSRLSELAGVA
;
A
#
# COMPACT_ATOMS: atom_id res chain seq x y z
N MET A 1 -17.52 -19.03 38.81
CA MET A 1 -16.23 -19.68 38.54
C MET A 1 -16.06 -19.72 37.03
N HIS A 2 -15.26 -18.82 36.46
CA HIS A 2 -14.97 -18.83 35.03
C HIS A 2 -13.60 -19.48 34.84
N GLU A 3 -13.63 -20.71 34.36
CA GLU A 3 -12.49 -21.48 33.91
C GLU A 3 -11.87 -20.74 32.72
N THR A 4 -10.84 -19.95 32.98
CA THR A 4 -9.93 -19.47 31.94
C THR A 4 -9.13 -20.68 31.49
N ALA A 5 -9.64 -21.39 30.48
CA ALA A 5 -8.85 -22.30 29.69
C ALA A 5 -7.75 -21.48 29.00
N ALA A 6 -6.64 -21.31 29.71
CA ALA A 6 -5.36 -20.95 29.15
C ALA A 6 -4.97 -22.12 28.24
N ALA A 7 -5.52 -22.12 27.03
CA ALA A 7 -5.05 -22.97 25.96
C ALA A 7 -3.55 -22.68 25.83
N GLU A 8 -2.74 -23.66 26.19
CA GLU A 8 -1.32 -23.73 25.90
C GLU A 8 -1.17 -23.62 24.38
N ARG A 9 -1.16 -22.40 23.85
CA ARG A 9 -0.93 -22.13 22.43
C ARG A 9 0.53 -22.47 22.19
N ARG A 10 0.77 -23.69 21.71
CA ARG A 10 2.03 -24.09 21.08
C ARG A 10 2.48 -22.95 20.15
N PRO A 11 3.77 -22.55 20.18
CA PRO A 11 4.25 -21.53 19.25
C PRO A 11 3.95 -22.01 17.83
N ALA A 12 3.18 -21.20 17.08
CA ALA A 12 2.81 -21.52 15.71
C ALA A 12 4.09 -21.75 14.90
N THR A 13 4.12 -22.88 14.20
CA THR A 13 5.21 -23.24 13.31
C THR A 13 5.25 -22.27 12.13
N ARG A 14 6.42 -22.18 11.49
CA ARG A 14 6.63 -21.30 10.34
C ARG A 14 5.66 -21.62 9.19
N GLU A 15 5.35 -22.90 8.98
CA GLU A 15 4.41 -23.38 7.97
C GLU A 15 2.98 -22.94 8.27
N GLU A 16 2.52 -23.09 9.53
CA GLU A 16 1.20 -22.62 9.96
C GLU A 16 1.01 -21.11 9.77
N ILE A 17 2.07 -20.32 9.97
CA ILE A 17 2.05 -18.88 9.75
C ILE A 17 1.92 -18.55 8.25
N VAL A 18 2.62 -19.28 7.39
CA VAL A 18 2.54 -19.11 5.93
C VAL A 18 1.15 -19.47 5.42
N ASP A 19 0.59 -20.61 5.84
CA ASP A 19 -0.77 -21.04 5.49
C ASP A 19 -1.82 -20.04 5.99
N LEU A 20 -1.62 -19.47 7.18
CA LEU A 20 -2.49 -18.43 7.70
C LEU A 20 -2.46 -17.18 6.82
N PHE A 21 -1.28 -16.74 6.37
CA PHE A 21 -1.16 -15.62 5.43
C PHE A 21 -1.78 -15.95 4.06
N ALA A 22 -1.67 -17.18 3.57
CA ALA A 22 -2.34 -17.61 2.35
C ALA A 22 -3.87 -17.48 2.45
N ARG A 23 -4.46 -17.86 3.58
CA ARG A 23 -5.91 -17.70 3.85
C ARG A 23 -6.33 -16.23 3.97
N VAL A 24 -5.49 -15.39 4.57
CA VAL A 24 -5.70 -13.93 4.62
C VAL A 24 -5.62 -13.31 3.22
N ASP A 25 -4.73 -13.83 2.38
CA ASP A 25 -4.57 -13.35 1.02
C ASP A 25 -5.70 -13.79 0.10
N ALA A 26 -6.25 -14.98 0.32
CA ALA A 26 -7.48 -15.50 -0.29
C ALA A 26 -8.79 -14.87 0.25
N GLN A 27 -8.71 -13.88 1.16
CA GLN A 27 -9.86 -13.23 1.81
C GLN A 27 -10.78 -14.18 2.59
N GLN A 28 -10.33 -15.38 2.88
CA GLN A 28 -11.07 -16.34 3.72
C GLN A 28 -10.99 -15.99 5.20
N LEU A 29 -10.06 -15.12 5.57
CA LEU A 29 -9.79 -14.71 6.95
C LEU A 29 -9.30 -13.26 6.97
N THR A 30 -9.76 -12.47 7.93
CA THR A 30 -9.25 -11.09 8.10
C THR A 30 -7.93 -11.09 8.85
N ALA A 31 -7.13 -10.04 8.68
CA ALA A 31 -5.89 -9.89 9.45
C ALA A 31 -6.13 -9.83 10.98
N LEU A 32 -7.31 -9.37 11.40
CA LEU A 32 -7.70 -9.32 12.81
C LEU A 32 -8.01 -10.71 13.35
N GLU A 33 -8.80 -11.50 12.62
CA GLU A 33 -9.08 -12.90 12.98
C GLU A 33 -7.79 -13.73 12.99
N ALA A 34 -6.87 -13.48 12.05
CA ALA A 34 -5.57 -14.14 12.03
C ALA A 34 -4.74 -13.81 13.28
N ALA A 35 -4.79 -12.55 13.74
CA ALA A 35 -4.09 -12.12 14.94
C ALA A 35 -4.66 -12.81 16.19
N GLN A 36 -5.99 -12.91 16.26
CA GLN A 36 -6.70 -13.63 17.33
C GLN A 36 -6.41 -15.14 17.31
N HIS A 37 -6.34 -15.75 16.13
CA HIS A 37 -5.96 -17.16 15.97
C HIS A 37 -4.56 -17.45 16.55
N LEU A 38 -3.60 -16.56 16.30
CA LEU A 38 -2.25 -16.67 16.85
C LEU A 38 -2.12 -16.16 18.30
N GLY A 39 -3.17 -15.57 18.87
CA GLY A 39 -3.11 -14.94 20.19
C GLY A 39 -2.15 -13.75 20.26
N CYS A 40 -1.91 -13.08 19.13
CA CYS A 40 -0.94 -11.99 19.01
C CYS A 40 -1.59 -10.65 18.68
N HIS A 41 -0.89 -9.55 18.93
CA HIS A 41 -1.34 -8.23 18.49
C HIS A 41 -1.21 -8.10 16.96
N PRO A 42 -2.13 -7.42 16.24
CA PRO A 42 -2.03 -7.24 14.78
C PRO A 42 -0.68 -6.67 14.29
N SER A 43 -0.02 -5.84 15.10
CA SER A 43 1.33 -5.32 14.81
C SER A 43 2.39 -6.42 14.68
N TYR A 44 2.23 -7.54 15.38
CA TYR A 44 3.11 -8.70 15.27
C TYR A 44 2.98 -9.37 13.90
N LEU A 45 1.74 -9.56 13.41
CA LEU A 45 1.51 -10.07 12.05
C LEU A 45 2.18 -9.19 10.99
N HIS A 46 2.12 -7.87 11.12
CA HIS A 46 2.80 -6.97 10.18
C HIS A 46 4.31 -7.18 10.15
N LYS A 47 4.94 -7.38 11.32
CA LYS A 47 6.39 -7.64 11.41
C LYS A 47 6.76 -9.00 10.81
N VAL A 48 6.02 -10.05 11.18
CA VAL A 48 6.27 -11.41 10.71
C VAL A 48 6.07 -11.51 9.20
N ARG A 49 5.01 -10.90 8.66
CA ARG A 49 4.76 -10.86 7.22
C ARG A 49 5.92 -10.18 6.49
N ARG A 50 6.36 -9.02 6.95
CA ARG A 50 7.48 -8.29 6.34
C ARG A 50 8.77 -9.11 6.34
N LEU A 51 9.05 -9.84 7.42
CA LEU A 51 10.20 -10.72 7.51
C LEU A 51 10.10 -11.86 6.48
N LEU A 52 8.94 -12.52 6.37
CA LEU A 52 8.73 -13.59 5.41
C LEU A 52 8.76 -13.12 3.95
N GLU A 53 8.33 -11.88 3.68
CA GLU A 53 8.48 -11.23 2.36
C GLU A 53 9.96 -10.92 2.06
N GLN A 54 10.75 -10.49 3.06
CA GLN A 54 12.19 -10.25 2.91
C GLN A 54 12.99 -11.54 2.69
N GLU A 55 12.57 -12.63 3.32
CA GLU A 55 13.15 -13.97 3.15
C GLU A 55 12.70 -14.67 1.85
N GLY A 56 11.79 -14.05 1.09
CA GLY A 56 11.26 -14.60 -0.16
C GLY A 56 10.29 -15.77 0.01
N VAL A 57 9.83 -16.02 1.24
CA VAL A 57 8.91 -17.14 1.57
C VAL A 57 7.48 -16.80 1.23
N LEU A 58 7.08 -15.55 1.49
CA LEU A 58 5.84 -15.00 0.99
C LEU A 58 6.13 -14.12 -0.21
N THR A 59 5.29 -14.23 -1.23
CA THR A 59 5.29 -13.21 -2.28
C THR A 59 4.91 -11.88 -1.64
N PRO A 60 5.74 -10.82 -1.79
CA PRO A 60 5.37 -9.49 -1.35
C PRO A 60 3.98 -9.19 -1.87
N ARG A 61 3.08 -8.79 -0.98
CA ARG A 61 1.76 -8.40 -1.46
C ARG A 61 1.95 -7.28 -2.47
N PRO A 62 1.25 -7.30 -3.62
CA PRO A 62 1.06 -6.06 -4.35
C PRO A 62 0.51 -5.05 -3.34
N ASP A 63 1.25 -3.96 -3.15
CA ASP A 63 1.02 -3.03 -2.06
C ASP A 63 -0.45 -2.60 -2.10
N ARG A 64 -1.23 -3.00 -1.09
CA ARG A 64 -2.70 -2.78 -1.03
C ARG A 64 -3.07 -1.29 -0.94
N ARG A 65 -2.09 -0.39 -1.01
CA ARG A 65 -2.17 1.01 -0.62
C ARG A 65 -2.75 1.95 -1.65
N TRP A 66 -3.02 1.48 -2.86
CA TRP A 66 -3.50 2.33 -3.94
C TRP A 66 -4.89 1.89 -4.37
N ARG A 67 -5.87 2.19 -3.52
CA ARG A 67 -7.28 2.00 -3.84
C ARG A 67 -7.57 2.75 -5.14
N SER A 68 -7.90 2.01 -6.19
CA SER A 68 -8.13 2.41 -7.58
C SER A 68 -6.86 2.80 -8.38
N ARG A 69 -6.57 2.04 -9.45
CA ARG A 69 -5.63 2.47 -10.51
C ARG A 69 -6.00 3.86 -11.04
N ALA A 70 -7.28 4.18 -11.13
CA ALA A 70 -7.74 5.49 -11.58
C ALA A 70 -7.25 6.65 -10.67
N HIS A 71 -7.10 6.44 -9.36
CA HIS A 71 -6.52 7.48 -8.49
C HIS A 71 -5.02 7.65 -8.71
N ARG A 72 -4.30 6.54 -8.94
CA ARG A 72 -2.87 6.57 -9.30
C ARG A 72 -2.68 7.33 -10.60
N ASP A 73 -3.45 6.98 -11.61
CA ASP A 73 -3.37 7.56 -12.95
C ASP A 73 -3.74 9.05 -12.90
N ALA A 74 -4.83 9.42 -12.21
CA ALA A 74 -5.20 10.82 -12.02
C ALA A 74 -4.10 11.64 -11.30
N VAL A 75 -3.43 11.07 -10.29
CA VAL A 75 -2.33 11.77 -9.60
C VAL A 75 -1.14 11.95 -10.54
N ILE A 76 -0.81 10.95 -11.35
CA ILE A 76 0.28 11.03 -12.34
C ILE A 76 -0.06 12.05 -13.42
N GLU A 77 -1.27 12.00 -13.99
CA GLU A 77 -1.74 12.95 -14.99
C GLU A 77 -1.67 14.39 -14.48
N GLN A 78 -2.18 14.66 -13.28
CA GLN A 78 -2.12 15.99 -12.70
C GLN A 78 -0.70 16.45 -12.38
N ALA A 79 0.20 15.54 -11.99
CA ALA A 79 1.60 15.84 -11.76
C ALA A 79 2.36 16.14 -13.06
N LEU A 80 1.99 15.51 -14.18
CA LEU A 80 2.57 15.79 -15.49
C LEU A 80 2.01 17.08 -16.10
N ALA A 81 0.71 17.34 -15.93
CA ALA A 81 0.08 18.60 -16.34
C ALA A 81 0.61 19.81 -15.57
N ASN A 82 1.07 19.59 -14.33
CA ASN A 82 1.65 20.62 -13.47
C ASN A 82 3.00 20.13 -12.91
N PRO A 83 4.08 20.15 -13.70
CA PRO A 83 5.36 19.56 -13.28
C PRO A 83 5.99 20.25 -12.08
N ASP A 84 5.73 21.55 -11.90
CA ASP A 84 6.39 22.39 -10.89
C ASP A 84 5.71 22.35 -9.51
N VAL A 85 4.55 21.72 -9.38
CA VAL A 85 3.80 21.70 -8.11
C VAL A 85 4.17 20.51 -7.24
N GLY A 86 4.38 20.78 -5.95
CA GLY A 86 4.65 19.75 -4.96
C GLY A 86 3.39 18.96 -4.53
N PRO A 87 3.55 17.85 -3.77
CA PRO A 87 2.45 17.00 -3.31
C PRO A 87 1.33 17.75 -2.56
N LYS A 88 1.68 18.84 -1.86
CA LYS A 88 0.72 19.69 -1.15
C LYS A 88 -0.29 20.34 -2.08
N ARG A 89 0.22 20.99 -3.12
CA ARG A 89 -0.60 21.74 -4.07
C ARG A 89 -1.31 20.81 -5.06
N LEU A 90 -0.70 19.67 -5.38
CA LEU A 90 -1.38 18.59 -6.10
C LEU A 90 -2.61 18.06 -5.35
N SER A 91 -2.53 17.89 -4.02
CA SER A 91 -3.68 17.48 -3.20
C SER A 91 -4.82 18.50 -3.23
N GLU A 92 -4.51 19.80 -3.35
CA GLU A 92 -5.52 20.85 -3.54
C GLU A 92 -6.16 20.76 -4.93
N ILE A 93 -5.35 20.64 -5.99
CA ILE A 93 -5.84 20.50 -7.37
C ILE A 93 -6.75 19.29 -7.52
N LEU A 94 -6.32 18.12 -7.01
CA LEU A 94 -7.08 16.88 -7.11
C LEU A 94 -8.43 16.94 -6.38
N ARG A 95 -8.53 17.71 -5.29
CA ARG A 95 -9.79 17.94 -4.56
C ARG A 95 -10.79 18.81 -5.32
N HIS A 96 -10.33 19.59 -6.29
CA HIS A 96 -11.15 20.48 -7.10
C HIS A 96 -11.46 19.93 -8.50
N LEU A 97 -11.02 18.71 -8.81
CA LEU A 97 -11.39 18.06 -10.06
C LEU A 97 -12.91 17.81 -10.10
N PRO A 98 -13.58 18.08 -11.24
CA PRO A 98 -14.96 17.65 -11.44
C PRO A 98 -15.03 16.13 -11.23
N ASP A 99 -16.15 15.66 -10.68
CA ASP A 99 -16.44 14.28 -10.28
C ASP A 99 -16.00 13.87 -8.86
N GLY A 100 -15.22 14.68 -8.13
CA GLY A 100 -14.89 14.40 -6.71
C GLY A 100 -14.19 13.06 -6.46
N GLN A 101 -13.66 12.42 -7.51
CA GLN A 101 -13.22 11.03 -7.45
C GLN A 101 -11.88 10.89 -6.72
N CYS A 102 -10.95 11.84 -6.87
CA CYS A 102 -9.59 11.66 -6.37
C CYS A 102 -9.28 12.49 -5.11
N THR A 103 -9.83 12.07 -3.97
CA THR A 103 -9.46 12.66 -2.66
C THR A 103 -8.26 11.93 -2.07
N VAL A 104 -7.06 12.41 -2.37
CA VAL A 104 -5.80 11.78 -1.93
C VAL A 104 -4.98 12.75 -1.08
N GLY A 105 -4.50 12.25 0.07
CA GLY A 105 -3.64 13.01 0.98
C GLY A 105 -2.22 13.20 0.43
N GLN A 106 -1.54 14.24 0.92
CA GLN A 106 -0.20 14.64 0.45
C GLN A 106 0.86 13.54 0.61
N GLY A 107 0.84 12.79 1.71
CA GLY A 107 1.77 11.68 1.95
C GLY A 107 1.58 10.53 0.96
N THR A 108 0.32 10.25 0.59
CA THR A 108 0.02 9.29 -0.46
C THR A 108 0.58 9.80 -1.78
N ILE A 109 0.23 11.02 -2.22
CA ILE A 109 0.76 11.62 -3.46
C ILE A 109 2.29 11.57 -3.52
N SER A 110 2.99 11.87 -2.42
CA SER A 110 4.44 11.77 -2.38
C SER A 110 4.95 10.34 -2.60
N THR A 111 4.27 9.34 -2.04
CA THR A 111 4.56 7.92 -2.30
C THR A 111 4.29 7.59 -3.77
N ILE A 112 3.21 8.16 -4.33
CA ILE A 112 2.84 7.94 -5.72
C ILE A 112 3.90 8.37 -6.70
N LEU A 113 4.34 9.60 -6.51
CA LEU A 113 5.36 10.21 -7.34
C LEU A 113 6.69 9.47 -7.20
N ARG A 114 7.03 9.02 -5.99
CA ARG A 114 8.26 8.25 -5.77
C ARG A 114 8.22 6.89 -6.49
N GLU A 115 7.12 6.16 -6.41
CA GLU A 115 6.97 4.87 -7.11
C GLU A 115 6.93 5.04 -8.63
N ALA A 116 6.40 6.15 -9.13
CA ALA A 116 6.36 6.46 -10.56
C ALA A 116 7.69 7.05 -11.09
N GLY A 117 8.69 7.30 -10.24
CA GLY A 117 9.92 8.01 -10.62
C GLY A 117 9.72 9.50 -10.92
N LEU A 118 8.59 10.10 -10.49
CA LEU A 118 8.17 11.48 -10.72
C LEU A 118 8.31 12.36 -9.47
N ASN A 119 9.21 12.02 -8.55
CA ASN A 119 9.40 12.76 -7.30
C ASN A 119 10.06 14.13 -7.50
N THR A 120 10.70 14.37 -8.64
CA THR A 120 11.34 15.65 -8.99
C THR A 120 10.64 16.34 -10.16
N VAL A 121 10.85 17.65 -10.27
CA VAL A 121 10.31 18.46 -11.36
C VAL A 121 10.94 18.05 -12.69
N GLU A 122 12.25 17.78 -12.69
CA GLU A 122 13.02 17.35 -13.85
C GLU A 122 12.48 16.03 -14.40
N ALA A 123 12.20 15.06 -13.53
CA ALA A 123 11.65 13.77 -13.95
C ALA A 123 10.27 13.91 -14.60
N ARG A 124 9.41 14.80 -14.07
CA ARG A 124 8.10 15.08 -14.67
C ARG A 124 8.22 15.78 -16.01
N ARG A 125 9.11 16.76 -16.14
CA ARG A 125 9.36 17.46 -17.40
C ARG A 125 9.97 16.53 -18.45
N SER A 126 10.94 15.72 -18.08
CA SER A 126 11.52 14.68 -18.95
C SER A 126 10.44 13.73 -19.45
N ARG A 127 9.59 13.25 -18.53
CA ARG A 127 8.47 12.36 -18.88
C ARG A 127 7.44 13.03 -19.79
N LEU A 128 7.17 14.31 -19.59
CA LEU A 128 6.28 15.09 -20.45
C LEU A 128 6.85 15.26 -21.85
N SER A 129 8.16 15.55 -21.98
CA SER A 129 8.84 15.64 -23.27
C SER A 129 8.86 14.31 -24.03
N GLU A 130 9.11 13.19 -23.33
CA GLU A 130 9.01 11.83 -23.87
C GLU A 130 7.61 11.56 -24.44
N LEU A 131 6.56 11.91 -23.68
CA LEU A 131 5.16 11.73 -24.10
C LEU A 131 4.78 12.63 -25.29
N ALA A 132 5.40 13.81 -25.39
CA ALA A 132 5.20 14.73 -26.51
C ALA A 132 6.01 14.33 -27.76
N GLY A 133 6.85 13.29 -27.70
CA GLY A 133 7.73 12.87 -28.80
C GLY A 133 8.86 13.86 -29.09
N VAL A 134 9.17 14.75 -28.16
CA VAL A 134 10.27 15.72 -28.26
C VAL A 134 11.46 15.13 -27.52
N ALA A 135 12.18 14.24 -28.20
CA ALA A 135 13.43 13.64 -27.72
C ALA A 135 14.64 14.51 -28.11
#